data_AF-A0A443S170-F1
#
_entry.id   AF-A0A443S170-F1
#
_cell.length_a   1.000
_cell.length_b   1.000
_cell.length_c   1.000
_cell.angle_alpha   90.00
_cell.angle_beta   90.00
_cell.angle_gamma   90.00
#
_symmetry.space_group_name_H-M   'P 1'
#
loop_
_entity.id
_entity.type
_entity.pdbx_description
1 polymer ?
#
loop_
_entity_poly.entity_id
_entity_poly.type
_entity_poly.pdbx_seq_one_letter_code
_entity_poly.pdbx_strand_id
1 'polypeptide(L)'
;MTSNMIIPVYELYMGPIAELTVGSFLTCCNKSSVANALEFFSKNRGSLSVLVHPVSLHPIVDHTKRAMWMGPTIPLDLSKVPAFRNPPILCV
;
A
#
# COMPACT_ATOMS: atom_id res chain seq x y z
N MET A 1 -16.95 -10.58 -17.87
CA MET A 1 -15.68 -10.84 -17.16
C MET A 1 -14.67 -9.78 -17.58
N THR A 2 -14.77 -8.59 -17.00
CA THR A 2 -13.76 -7.52 -17.08
C THR A 2 -13.96 -6.68 -15.84
N SER A 3 -13.46 -7.17 -14.68
CA SER A 3 -13.37 -6.31 -13.50
C SER A 3 -12.17 -5.39 -13.76
N ASN A 4 -12.45 -4.13 -14.07
CA ASN A 4 -11.44 -3.13 -14.35
C ASN A 4 -10.50 -3.02 -13.14
N MET A 5 -9.32 -3.63 -13.24
CA MET A 5 -8.21 -3.36 -12.35
C MET A 5 -7.67 -1.99 -12.74
N ILE A 6 -8.25 -0.93 -12.19
CA ILE A 6 -7.61 0.37 -12.18
C ILE A 6 -6.73 0.34 -10.93
N ILE A 7 -5.42 0.13 -11.15
CA ILE A 7 -4.36 0.41 -10.17
C ILE A 7 -3.84 1.79 -10.59
N PRO A 8 -4.55 2.89 -10.26
CA PRO A 8 -4.01 4.21 -10.55
C PRO A 8 -2.77 4.39 -9.69
N VAL A 9 -1.68 4.82 -10.32
CA VAL A 9 -0.54 5.37 -9.58
C VAL A 9 -0.95 6.77 -9.19
N TYR A 10 -1.10 7.02 -7.90
CA TYR A 10 -1.57 8.32 -7.42
C TYR A 10 -0.45 9.35 -7.44
N GLU A 11 0.66 9.02 -6.79
CA GLU A 11 1.77 9.94 -6.59
C GLU A 11 3.08 9.16 -6.60
N LEU A 12 4.06 9.62 -7.38
CA LEU A 12 5.42 9.12 -7.38
C LEU A 12 6.29 10.05 -6.53
N TYR A 13 6.85 9.50 -5.47
CA TYR A 13 7.78 10.18 -4.58
C TYR A 13 9.19 9.65 -4.81
N MET A 14 10.11 10.56 -5.13
CA MET A 14 11.51 10.21 -5.39
C MET A 14 12.36 10.10 -4.12
N GLY A 15 11.76 10.28 -2.94
CA GLY A 15 12.41 10.18 -1.64
C GLY A 15 11.43 9.85 -0.53
N PRO A 16 11.90 9.80 0.74
CA PRO A 16 11.07 9.46 1.88
C PRO A 16 9.88 10.41 2.05
N ILE A 17 8.71 9.86 2.34
CA ILE A 17 7.48 10.61 2.59
C ILE A 17 6.61 9.83 3.58
N ALA A 18 5.99 10.54 4.53
CA ALA A 18 5.19 9.93 5.59
C ALA A 18 5.96 8.77 6.28
N GLU A 19 5.37 7.58 6.40
CA GLU A 19 6.00 6.40 6.99
C GLU A 19 6.99 5.66 6.08
N LEU A 20 7.03 6.00 4.79
CA LEU A 20 7.86 5.34 3.79
C LEU A 20 9.25 5.96 3.78
N THR A 21 10.27 5.18 4.15
CA THR A 21 11.66 5.67 4.34
C THR A 21 12.49 5.66 3.04
N VAL A 22 11.88 5.41 1.90
CA VAL A 22 12.50 5.37 0.57
C VAL A 22 11.56 5.99 -0.47
N GLY A 23 12.06 6.23 -1.68
CA GLY A 23 11.19 6.60 -2.80
C GLY A 23 10.15 5.50 -3.09
N SER A 24 8.93 5.93 -3.36
CA SER A 24 7.77 5.03 -3.47
C SER A 24 6.69 5.64 -4.35
N PHE A 25 5.77 4.80 -4.82
CA PHE A 25 4.50 5.27 -5.35
C PHE A 25 3.35 4.53 -4.68
N LEU A 26 2.21 5.20 -4.54
CA LEU A 26 1.02 4.63 -3.94
C LEU A 26 0.04 4.17 -5.02
N THR A 27 -0.56 3.02 -4.79
CA THR A 27 -1.70 2.56 -5.57
C THR A 27 -2.71 1.86 -4.69
N CYS A 28 -3.97 1.85 -5.12
CA CYS A 28 -5.07 1.23 -4.39
C CYS A 28 -5.96 0.41 -5.30
N CYS A 29 -6.73 -0.47 -4.66
CA CYS A 29 -7.75 -1.25 -5.33
C CYS A 29 -8.93 -1.47 -4.37
N ASN A 30 -10.10 -1.76 -4.93
CA ASN A 30 -11.26 -2.16 -4.14
C ASN A 30 -11.03 -3.56 -3.55
N LYS A 31 -11.74 -3.87 -2.45
CA LYS A 31 -11.66 -5.19 -1.79
C LYS A 31 -11.91 -6.36 -2.76
N SER A 32 -12.80 -6.19 -3.73
CA SER A 32 -13.11 -7.19 -4.76
C SER A 32 -11.98 -7.43 -5.77
N SER A 33 -10.98 -6.54 -5.83
CA SER A 33 -9.87 -6.58 -6.79
C SER A 33 -8.54 -6.99 -6.15
N VAL A 34 -8.50 -7.27 -4.84
CA VAL A 34 -7.26 -7.59 -4.11
C VAL A 34 -6.55 -8.80 -4.71
N ALA A 35 -7.27 -9.87 -5.05
CA ALA A 35 -6.67 -11.06 -5.66
C ALA A 35 -5.96 -10.73 -6.99
N ASN A 36 -6.60 -9.94 -7.86
CA ASN A 36 -6.03 -9.52 -9.13
C ASN A 36 -4.79 -8.63 -8.93
N ALA A 37 -4.82 -7.71 -7.97
CA ALA A 37 -3.68 -6.86 -7.65
C ALA A 37 -2.49 -7.65 -7.11
N LEU A 38 -2.74 -8.58 -6.17
CA LEU A 38 -1.71 -9.48 -5.64
C LEU A 38 -1.09 -10.34 -6.74
N GLU A 39 -1.90 -10.89 -7.65
CA GLU A 39 -1.42 -11.66 -8.80
C GLU A 39 -0.53 -10.80 -9.72
N PHE A 40 -0.98 -9.59 -10.06
CA PHE A 40 -0.24 -8.67 -10.91
C PHE A 40 1.13 -8.32 -10.32
N PHE A 41 1.19 -7.91 -9.05
CA PHE A 41 2.46 -7.55 -8.41
C PHE A 41 3.36 -8.76 -8.19
N SER A 42 2.80 -9.93 -7.90
CA SER A 42 3.57 -11.18 -7.79
C SER A 42 4.31 -11.51 -9.09
N LYS A 43 3.69 -11.23 -10.25
CA LYS A 43 4.26 -11.49 -11.58
C LYS A 43 5.18 -10.37 -12.08
N ASN A 44 4.90 -9.11 -11.75
CA ASN A 44 5.47 -7.95 -12.45
C ASN A 44 6.34 -7.01 -11.61
N ARG A 45 6.40 -7.14 -10.27
CA ARG A 45 7.14 -6.19 -9.42
C ARG A 45 8.66 -6.16 -9.64
N GLY A 46 9.22 -7.15 -10.35
CA GLY A 46 10.66 -7.30 -10.52
C GLY A 46 11.38 -7.36 -9.17
N SER A 47 12.40 -6.51 -8.98
CA SER A 47 13.16 -6.39 -7.74
C SER A 47 12.53 -5.45 -6.70
N LEU A 48 11.40 -4.82 -6.99
CA LEU A 48 10.77 -3.85 -6.09
C LEU A 48 10.08 -4.55 -4.90
N SER A 49 10.15 -3.91 -3.74
CA SER A 49 9.38 -4.27 -2.55
C SER A 49 7.99 -3.63 -2.60
N VAL A 50 6.96 -4.38 -2.24
CA VAL A 50 5.57 -3.88 -2.20
C VAL A 50 5.00 -4.12 -0.81
N LEU A 51 4.67 -3.03 -0.11
CA LEU A 51 3.86 -3.05 1.11
C LEU A 51 2.39 -3.13 0.71
N VAL A 52 1.68 -4.13 1.21
CA VAL A 52 0.22 -4.26 1.04
C VAL A 52 -0.42 -4.24 2.41
N HIS A 53 -1.38 -3.35 2.62
CA HIS A 53 -2.15 -3.28 3.85
C HIS A 53 -3.61 -2.90 3.56
N PRO A 54 -4.56 -3.29 4.42
CA PRO A 54 -5.93 -2.80 4.33
C PRO A 54 -5.99 -1.32 4.76
N VAL A 55 -7.07 -0.63 4.40
CA VAL A 55 -7.34 0.73 4.88
C VAL A 55 -8.53 0.68 5.85
N SER A 56 -8.25 0.90 7.13
CA SER A 56 -9.24 0.97 8.21
C SER A 56 -9.07 2.25 9.04
N LEU A 57 -9.82 2.35 10.15
CA LEU A 57 -9.68 3.45 11.11
C LEU A 57 -8.42 3.33 11.97
N HIS A 58 -7.63 2.25 11.85
CA HIS A 58 -6.45 1.97 12.69
C HIS A 58 -5.16 1.83 11.87
N PRO A 59 -4.60 2.92 11.35
CA PRO A 59 -3.48 2.87 10.41
C PRO A 59 -2.23 2.18 10.96
N ILE A 60 -1.85 2.40 12.23
CA ILE A 60 -0.72 1.69 12.86
C ILE A 60 -0.90 0.17 12.75
N VAL A 61 -2.10 -0.35 13.04
CA VAL A 61 -2.39 -1.79 12.99
C VAL A 61 -2.37 -2.29 11.54
N ASP A 62 -2.88 -1.48 10.62
CA ASP A 62 -2.91 -1.80 9.20
C ASP A 62 -1.49 -1.92 8.62
N HIS A 63 -0.59 -0.99 8.94
CA HIS A 63 0.80 -0.98 8.44
C HIS A 63 1.73 -2.00 9.14
N THR A 64 1.29 -2.60 10.26
CA THR A 64 2.14 -3.50 11.05
C THR A 64 1.59 -4.92 11.14
N LYS A 65 0.39 -5.10 11.70
CA LYS A 65 -0.17 -6.42 12.03
C LYS A 65 -1.04 -6.99 10.91
N ARG A 66 -1.59 -6.14 10.06
CA ARG A 66 -2.44 -6.53 8.92
C ARG A 66 -1.77 -6.27 7.57
N ALA A 67 -0.49 -5.91 7.59
CA ALA A 67 0.30 -5.73 6.40
C ALA A 67 0.93 -7.05 5.95
N MET A 68 1.22 -7.13 4.65
CA MET A 68 2.12 -8.11 4.08
C MET A 68 3.13 -7.39 3.18
N TRP A 69 4.27 -8.04 2.96
CA TRP A 69 5.28 -7.58 2.02
C TRP A 69 5.44 -8.58 0.89
N MET A 70 5.52 -8.09 -0.35
CA MET A 70 6.03 -8.85 -1.48
C MET A 70 7.46 -8.39 -1.78
N GLY A 71 8.44 -9.28 -1.59
CA GLY A 71 9.85 -8.95 -1.64
C GLY A 71 10.42 -8.57 -0.26
N PRO A 72 11.64 -8.00 -0.21
CA PRO A 72 12.27 -7.58 1.03
C PRO A 72 11.44 -6.55 1.80
N THR A 73 11.39 -6.65 3.12
CA THR A 73 10.75 -5.65 3.97
C THR A 73 11.59 -4.38 4.04
N ILE A 74 10.96 -3.21 3.96
CA ILE A 74 11.63 -1.93 4.19
C ILE A 74 11.15 -1.38 5.54
N PRO A 75 12.04 -0.93 6.43
CA PRO A 75 11.65 -0.32 7.69
C PRO A 75 10.72 0.88 7.47
N LEU A 76 9.67 0.99 8.28
CA LEU A 76 8.74 2.12 8.26
C LEU A 76 9.01 3.07 9.43
N ASP A 77 8.88 4.38 9.20
CA ASP A 77 8.84 5.36 10.30
C ASP A 77 7.41 5.44 10.86
N LEU A 78 7.10 4.52 11.77
CA LEU A 78 5.78 4.43 12.40
C LEU A 78 5.42 5.66 13.26
N SER A 79 6.38 6.54 13.58
CA SER A 79 6.08 7.80 14.28
C SER A 79 5.27 8.76 13.41
N LYS A 80 5.23 8.55 12.10
CA LYS A 80 4.48 9.34 11.12
C LYS A 80 3.08 8.78 10.84
N VAL A 81 2.74 7.61 11.39
CA VAL A 81 1.44 6.95 11.18
C VAL A 81 0.49 7.33 12.32
N PRO A 82 -0.70 7.90 12.05
CA PRO A 82 -1.67 8.17 13.11
C PRO A 82 -2.23 6.88 13.70
N ALA A 83 -2.44 6.85 15.02
CA ALA A 83 -3.03 5.70 15.71
C ALA A 83 -4.50 5.45 15.29
N PHE A 84 -5.22 6.53 14.95
CA PHE A 84 -6.62 6.51 14.54
C PHE A 84 -6.89 7.56 13.46
N ARG A 85 -7.72 7.26 12.48
CA ARG A 85 -8.10 8.19 11.40
C ARG A 85 -9.57 7.99 10.98
N ASN A 86 -10.37 9.06 11.01
CA ASN A 86 -11.77 9.08 10.59
C ASN A 86 -12.09 10.40 9.83
N PRO A 87 -12.51 10.37 8.55
CA PRO A 87 -12.72 9.19 7.72
C PRO A 87 -11.40 8.49 7.37
N PRO A 88 -11.41 7.18 7.02
CA PRO A 88 -10.21 6.51 6.52
C PRO A 88 -9.68 7.22 5.27
N ILE A 89 -8.39 7.02 4.93
CA ILE A 89 -7.86 7.54 3.66
C ILE A 89 -8.71 6.97 2.53
N LEU A 90 -9.29 7.85 1.72
CA LEU A 90 -9.85 7.48 0.44
C LEU A 90 -8.72 7.52 -0.58
N CYS A 91 -8.44 6.38 -1.18
CA CYS A 91 -7.72 6.38 -2.43
C CYS A 91 -8.71 6.84 -3.51
N VAL A 92 -8.57 8.09 -3.96
CA VAL A 92 -9.43 8.69 -5.00
C VAL A 92 -8.74 8.62 -6.33
#